data_AF-A0A1Q7MRJ6-F1
#
_entry.id   AF-A0A1Q7MRJ6-F1
#
_cell.length_a   1.000
_cell.length_b   1.000
_cell.length_c   1.000
_cell.angle_alpha   90.00
_cell.angle_beta   90.00
_cell.angle_gamma   90.00
#
_symmetry.space_group_name_H-M   'P 1'
#
loop_
_entity.id
_entity.type
_entity.pdbx_description
1 polymer ?
#
loop_
_entity_poly.entity_id
_entity_poly.type
_entity_poly.pdbx_seq_one_letter_code
_entity_poly.pdbx_strand_id
1 'polypeptide(L)'
;MLTSKTPPEARGGRNGGLFRPTRDSDSSFQGLGIPEFSIGVPGPPRGHPDLEPGGRISYWHTAQDTLEKIDPKVLELDTRYRVAQLYSMATLPNLPLRIVPVATSFQKALEEIGTAAGGALDLQSTNRAAAALLAAAMRLDGAPRPSDAKNRAALNQLLVRVTHQLNSRLYTKAGRFDQDPAANVPVLPLLARARELKALPKDSDTYGFLETELLRGRNAVESTLVEATREIDGYLVTAAPAATPGPPARQPRWGGAPSRGL
;
A
#
# COMPACT_ATOMS: atom_id res chain seq x y z
N MET A 1 2.47 2.21 0.23
CA MET A 1 3.81 2.70 -0.12
C MET A 1 4.35 3.54 1.04
N LEU A 2 5.31 3.00 1.79
CA LEU A 2 5.94 3.68 2.93
C LEU A 2 7.44 3.56 2.74
N THR A 3 8.16 4.66 2.93
CA THR A 3 9.60 4.77 2.66
C THR A 3 10.33 5.29 3.88
N SER A 4 11.58 4.87 4.03
CA SER A 4 12.44 5.28 5.13
C SER A 4 13.66 6.00 4.57
N LYS A 5 13.82 7.26 4.94
CA LYS A 5 15.11 7.95 4.94
C LYS A 5 15.58 7.86 6.39
N THR A 6 16.74 7.24 6.63
CA THR A 6 17.29 7.17 7.99
C THR A 6 18.20 8.39 8.22
N PRO A 7 18.16 9.09 9.38
CA PRO A 7 18.67 10.47 9.53
C PRO A 7 19.97 10.56 10.37
N PRO A 8 20.51 11.78 10.59
CA PRO A 8 20.21 12.42 11.88
C PRO A 8 19.50 13.77 11.71
N GLU A 9 18.48 13.97 12.53
CA GLU A 9 17.70 15.21 12.71
C GLU A 9 16.90 15.75 11.50
N ALA A 10 15.74 15.12 11.33
CA ALA A 10 14.47 15.63 10.79
C ALA A 10 14.47 17.01 10.09
N ARG A 11 14.16 16.96 8.78
CA ARG A 11 13.36 18.00 8.12
C ARG A 11 12.06 18.20 8.93
N GLY A 12 11.93 19.32 9.64
CA GLY A 12 10.66 19.82 10.18
C GLY A 12 9.93 18.89 11.17
N GLY A 13 10.61 18.41 12.22
CA GLY A 13 9.93 17.83 13.39
C GLY A 13 9.24 16.48 13.18
N ARG A 14 9.42 15.83 12.02
CA ARG A 14 9.04 14.43 11.84
C ARG A 14 10.25 13.55 12.14
N ASN A 15 10.21 12.90 13.32
CA ASN A 15 11.14 11.83 13.72
C ASN A 15 11.43 10.88 12.56
N GLY A 16 12.64 10.32 12.53
CA GLY A 16 13.08 9.27 11.59
C GLY A 16 12.10 8.11 11.53
N GLY A 17 11.10 8.25 10.67
CA GLY A 17 9.93 7.39 10.61
C GLY A 17 9.50 7.23 9.17
N LEU A 18 8.74 6.17 8.93
CA LEU A 18 8.16 5.88 7.63
C LEU A 18 7.38 7.10 7.11
N PHE A 19 7.77 7.62 5.95
CA PHE A 19 7.06 8.68 5.26
C PHE A 19 6.54 8.17 3.91
N ARG A 20 5.45 8.77 3.44
CA ARG A 20 4.92 8.49 2.10
C ARG A 20 5.76 9.25 1.08
N PRO A 21 6.19 8.62 -0.03
CA PRO A 21 6.87 9.32 -1.10
C PRO A 21 6.08 10.54 -1.53
N THR A 22 6.77 11.65 -1.69
CA THR A 22 6.25 12.82 -2.37
C THR A 22 6.31 12.58 -3.88
N ARG A 23 5.70 13.46 -4.68
CA ARG A 23 5.84 13.45 -6.16
C ARG A 23 7.11 14.18 -6.60
N ASP A 24 8.21 13.92 -5.91
CA ASP A 24 9.55 14.37 -6.29
C ASP A 24 10.29 13.25 -7.04
N SER A 25 11.39 13.60 -7.72
CA SER A 25 12.21 12.65 -8.48
C SER A 25 11.41 11.92 -9.59
N ASP A 26 11.88 10.74 -10.01
CA ASP A 26 11.28 9.92 -11.07
C ASP A 26 10.07 9.09 -10.61
N SER A 27 9.21 9.65 -9.75
CA SER A 27 8.04 8.99 -9.17
C SER A 27 6.84 8.86 -10.14
N SER A 28 7.10 8.59 -11.43
CA SER A 28 6.10 8.55 -12.52
C SER A 28 5.20 7.31 -12.53
N PHE A 29 5.43 6.35 -11.64
CA PHE A 29 4.73 5.06 -11.65
C PHE A 29 3.52 4.98 -10.71
N GLN A 30 3.16 6.10 -10.08
CA GLN A 30 2.04 6.14 -9.12
C GLN A 30 0.71 5.79 -9.78
N GLY A 31 0.47 6.23 -11.02
CA GLY A 31 -0.73 5.87 -11.79
C GLY A 31 -0.84 4.37 -12.06
N LEU A 32 0.29 3.71 -12.30
CA LEU A 32 0.38 2.25 -12.45
C LEU A 32 0.28 1.52 -11.10
N GLY A 33 0.43 2.23 -9.99
CA GLY A 33 0.39 1.71 -8.63
C GLY A 33 1.61 0.89 -8.22
N ILE A 34 2.71 1.01 -8.95
CA ILE A 34 3.95 0.30 -8.61
C ILE A 34 4.42 0.78 -7.23
N PRO A 35 4.61 -0.13 -6.26
CA PRO A 35 5.23 0.24 -4.99
C PRO A 35 6.64 0.74 -5.26
N GLU A 36 6.94 1.95 -4.82
CA GLU A 36 8.31 2.42 -4.71
C GLU A 36 8.68 2.55 -3.24
N PHE A 37 9.97 2.35 -3.01
CA PHE A 37 10.59 2.80 -1.80
C PHE A 37 11.95 3.39 -2.12
N SER A 38 12.36 4.38 -1.32
CA SER A 38 13.70 4.94 -1.37
C SER A 38 14.35 4.75 -0.01
N ILE A 39 15.59 4.30 -0.05
CA ILE A 39 16.53 4.32 1.07
C ILE A 39 17.66 5.23 0.62
N GLY A 40 18.04 6.17 1.46
CA GLY A 40 19.18 7.04 1.23
C GLY A 40 20.06 7.08 2.48
N VAL A 41 21.34 7.37 2.25
CA VAL A 41 22.27 7.75 3.30
C VAL A 41 21.88 9.11 3.89
N PRO A 42 22.04 9.32 5.21
CA PRO A 42 21.80 10.63 5.80
C PRO A 42 22.67 11.69 5.13
N GLY A 43 22.09 12.85 4.85
CA GLY A 43 22.84 14.01 4.39
C GLY A 43 23.66 14.65 5.53
N PRO A 44 24.30 15.81 5.27
CA PRO A 44 24.98 16.58 6.29
C PRO A 44 24.07 16.88 7.51
N PRO A 45 24.62 17.06 8.71
CA PRO A 45 23.83 17.38 9.90
C PRO A 45 23.20 18.76 9.80
N ARG A 46 22.13 19.00 10.57
CA ARG A 46 21.47 20.30 10.63
C ARG A 46 22.44 21.41 11.04
N GLY A 47 22.37 22.56 10.37
CA GLY A 47 23.28 23.69 10.59
C GLY A 47 24.62 23.58 9.82
N HIS A 48 24.82 22.51 9.05
CA HIS A 48 25.95 22.43 8.12
C HIS A 48 25.89 23.55 7.06
N PRO A 49 27.03 24.14 6.65
CA PRO A 49 27.06 25.25 5.67
C PRO A 49 26.43 24.91 4.31
N ASP A 50 26.45 23.63 3.93
CA ASP A 50 25.83 23.14 2.69
C ASP A 50 24.30 22.91 2.82
N LEU A 51 23.70 23.25 3.95
CA LEU A 51 22.25 23.13 4.16
C LEU A 51 21.59 24.50 4.32
N GLU A 52 20.51 24.69 3.57
CA GLU A 52 19.53 25.73 3.85
C GLU A 52 18.83 25.49 5.19
N PRO A 53 18.22 26.51 5.82
CA PRO A 53 17.46 26.35 7.07
C PRO A 53 16.39 25.25 7.03
N GLY A 54 15.86 24.95 5.83
CA GLY A 54 14.90 23.87 5.57
C GLY A 54 15.49 22.46 5.37
N GLY A 55 16.80 22.28 5.50
CA GLY A 55 17.49 20.99 5.34
C GLY A 55 17.57 20.49 3.89
N ARG A 56 17.60 21.42 2.93
CA ARG A 56 17.90 21.15 1.52
C ARG A 56 19.36 21.51 1.26
N ILE A 57 19.99 20.79 0.33
CA ILE A 57 21.34 21.12 -0.13
C ILE A 57 21.30 22.51 -0.81
N SER A 58 22.15 23.42 -0.37
CA SER A 58 22.14 24.84 -0.80
C SER A 58 22.56 25.04 -2.25
N TYR A 59 23.41 24.16 -2.77
CA TYR A 59 23.89 24.18 -4.16
C TYR A 59 23.07 23.29 -5.11
N TRP A 60 21.95 22.71 -4.67
CA TRP A 60 21.11 21.88 -5.55
C TRP A 60 20.60 22.69 -6.75
N HIS A 61 20.79 22.17 -7.97
CA HIS A 61 20.48 22.86 -9.23
C HIS A 61 21.24 24.18 -9.45
N THR A 62 22.45 24.32 -8.91
CA THR A 62 23.33 25.47 -9.16
C THR A 62 24.66 25.04 -9.78
N ALA A 63 25.45 26.00 -10.27
CA ALA A 63 26.79 25.73 -10.81
C ALA A 63 27.79 25.26 -9.74
N GLN A 64 27.43 25.37 -8.45
CA GLN A 64 28.24 24.92 -7.32
C GLN A 64 28.01 23.44 -6.96
N ASP A 65 27.09 22.75 -7.64
CA ASP A 65 26.88 21.30 -7.53
C ASP A 65 27.98 20.53 -8.28
N THR A 66 29.20 20.56 -7.71
CA THR A 66 30.41 19.98 -8.31
C THR A 66 30.80 18.66 -7.64
N LEU A 67 31.65 17.87 -8.30
CA LEU A 67 32.15 16.60 -7.76
C LEU A 67 32.87 16.74 -6.41
N GLU A 68 33.43 17.91 -6.11
CA GLU A 68 34.12 18.20 -4.84
C GLU A 68 33.18 18.14 -3.63
N LYS A 69 31.86 18.26 -3.86
CA LYS A 69 30.82 18.15 -2.83
C LYS A 69 30.47 16.71 -2.47
N ILE A 70 30.92 15.73 -3.26
CA ILE A 70 30.59 14.31 -3.08
C ILE A 70 31.62 13.63 -2.17
N ASP A 71 31.16 12.99 -1.09
CA ASP A 71 31.99 12.06 -0.31
C ASP A 71 31.98 10.67 -0.98
N PRO A 72 33.12 10.16 -1.47
CA PRO A 72 33.19 8.86 -2.14
C PRO A 72 32.74 7.68 -1.25
N LYS A 73 32.98 7.73 0.06
CA LYS A 73 32.58 6.66 0.99
C LYS A 73 31.08 6.64 1.19
N VAL A 74 30.45 7.81 1.21
CA VAL A 74 28.99 7.95 1.30
C VAL A 74 28.34 7.47 0.00
N LEU A 75 28.91 7.81 -1.16
CA LEU A 75 28.45 7.31 -2.47
C LEU A 75 28.56 5.78 -2.57
N GLU A 76 29.69 5.21 -2.13
CA GLU A 76 29.88 3.76 -2.09
C GLU A 76 28.83 3.07 -1.19
N LEU A 77 28.55 3.65 -0.02
CA LEU A 77 27.54 3.12 0.90
C LEU A 77 26.12 3.20 0.31
N ASP A 78 25.73 4.33 -0.29
CA ASP A 78 24.44 4.48 -0.97
C ASP A 78 24.30 3.45 -2.12
N THR A 79 25.37 3.28 -2.90
CA THR A 79 25.42 2.29 -3.99
C THR A 79 25.22 0.87 -3.47
N ARG A 80 25.90 0.49 -2.38
CA ARG A 80 25.73 -0.83 -1.73
C ARG A 80 24.29 -1.06 -1.28
N TYR A 81 23.64 -0.05 -0.69
CA TYR A 81 22.22 -0.15 -0.34
C TYR A 81 21.34 -0.36 -1.57
N ARG A 82 21.56 0.36 -2.67
CA ARG A 82 20.78 0.20 -3.90
C ARG A 82 20.95 -1.18 -4.52
N VAL A 83 22.19 -1.67 -4.59
CA VAL A 83 22.48 -3.01 -5.10
C VAL A 83 21.82 -4.08 -4.24
N ALA A 84 21.90 -3.96 -2.91
CA ALA A 84 21.25 -4.90 -2.00
C ALA A 84 19.72 -4.92 -2.17
N GLN A 85 19.10 -3.75 -2.38
CA GLN A 85 17.66 -3.64 -2.65
C GLN A 85 17.26 -4.33 -3.97
N LEU A 86 17.97 -4.01 -5.06
CA LEU A 86 17.74 -4.61 -6.37
C LEU A 86 17.94 -6.13 -6.32
N TYR A 87 19.04 -6.59 -5.73
CA TYR A 87 19.33 -8.01 -5.58
C TYR A 87 18.24 -8.72 -4.78
N SER A 88 17.80 -8.15 -3.64
CA SER A 88 16.75 -8.74 -2.81
C SER A 88 15.44 -8.85 -3.60
N MET A 89 15.02 -7.77 -4.26
CA MET A 89 13.77 -7.78 -5.04
C MET A 89 13.83 -8.72 -6.25
N ALA A 90 15.01 -8.93 -6.85
CA ALA A 90 15.20 -9.83 -7.98
C ALA A 90 15.34 -11.31 -7.59
N THR A 91 15.71 -11.62 -6.34
CA THR A 91 16.07 -12.99 -5.93
C THR A 91 15.18 -13.60 -4.86
N LEU A 92 14.40 -12.81 -4.11
CA LEU A 92 13.49 -13.33 -3.09
C LEU A 92 12.42 -14.25 -3.72
N PRO A 93 12.28 -15.51 -3.28
CA PRO A 93 11.29 -16.43 -3.85
C PRO A 93 9.84 -15.96 -3.68
N ASN A 94 9.57 -15.28 -2.56
CA ASN A 94 8.29 -14.65 -2.26
C ASN A 94 8.51 -13.13 -2.17
N LEU A 95 7.71 -12.36 -2.89
CA LEU A 95 7.81 -10.90 -2.84
C LEU A 95 7.54 -10.40 -1.41
N PRO A 96 8.35 -9.47 -0.89
CA PRO A 96 8.21 -8.95 0.47
C PRO A 96 7.08 -7.92 0.59
N LEU A 97 5.98 -8.09 -0.15
CA LEU A 97 4.83 -7.20 -0.15
C LEU A 97 3.78 -7.63 0.88
N ARG A 98 3.14 -6.63 1.49
CA ARG A 98 2.14 -6.77 2.56
C ARG A 98 0.94 -5.89 2.23
N ILE A 99 -0.26 -6.44 2.35
CA ILE A 99 -1.50 -5.73 2.01
C ILE A 99 -2.08 -5.00 3.23
N VAL A 100 -1.86 -5.49 4.46
CA VAL A 100 -2.40 -4.87 5.68
C VAL A 100 -2.06 -3.38 5.79
N PRO A 101 -0.81 -2.93 5.59
CA PRO A 101 -0.49 -1.49 5.68
C PRO A 101 -1.23 -0.62 4.66
N VAL A 102 -1.53 -1.18 3.48
CA VAL A 102 -2.28 -0.50 2.42
C VAL A 102 -3.76 -0.43 2.80
N ALA A 103 -4.35 -1.53 3.25
CA ALA A 103 -5.75 -1.58 3.70
C ALA A 103 -6.01 -0.64 4.90
N THR A 104 -5.10 -0.59 5.87
CA THR A 104 -5.16 0.37 6.99
C THR A 104 -5.09 1.83 6.48
N SER A 105 -4.32 2.10 5.43
CA SER A 105 -4.26 3.45 4.84
C SER A 105 -5.59 3.87 4.20
N PHE A 106 -6.33 2.94 3.59
CA PHE A 106 -7.70 3.20 3.10
C PHE A 106 -8.65 3.53 4.25
N GLN A 107 -8.68 2.70 5.31
CA GLN A 107 -9.56 2.94 6.45
C GLN A 107 -9.31 4.30 7.11
N LYS A 108 -8.04 4.62 7.39
CA LYS A 108 -7.67 5.90 7.98
C LYS A 108 -8.09 7.08 7.10
N ALA A 109 -7.87 6.98 5.79
CA ALA A 109 -8.25 8.05 4.87
C ALA A 109 -9.79 8.21 4.80
N LEU A 110 -10.55 7.12 4.77
CA LEU A 110 -12.01 7.17 4.76
C LEU A 110 -12.59 7.76 6.06
N GLU A 111 -11.99 7.46 7.22
CA GLU A 111 -12.35 8.07 8.51
C GLU A 111 -12.09 9.58 8.51
N GLU A 112 -10.92 10.01 8.05
CA GLU A 112 -10.55 11.43 7.92
C GLU A 112 -11.51 12.16 6.97
N ILE A 113 -11.83 11.56 5.81
CA ILE A 113 -12.76 12.11 4.81
C ILE A 113 -14.18 12.18 5.37
N GLY A 114 -14.66 11.13 6.04
CA GLY A 114 -16.00 11.11 6.64
C GLY A 114 -16.17 12.20 7.69
N THR A 115 -15.16 12.38 8.55
CA THR A 115 -15.11 13.47 9.54
C THR A 115 -15.13 14.84 8.85
N ALA A 116 -14.31 15.01 7.81
CA ALA A 116 -14.22 16.26 7.07
C ALA A 116 -15.51 16.59 6.29
N ALA A 117 -16.21 15.58 5.77
CA ALA A 117 -17.50 15.71 5.09
C ALA A 117 -18.68 15.95 6.06
N GLY A 118 -18.56 15.52 7.33
CA GLY A 118 -19.54 15.76 8.39
C GLY A 118 -20.97 15.37 8.01
N GLY A 119 -21.12 14.19 7.40
CA GLY A 119 -22.41 13.64 6.99
C GLY A 119 -22.90 14.08 5.60
N ALA A 120 -22.23 15.02 4.93
CA ALA A 120 -22.61 15.44 3.58
C ALA A 120 -22.27 14.39 2.49
N LEU A 121 -21.42 13.40 2.80
CA LEU A 121 -21.08 12.29 1.92
C LEU A 121 -21.28 10.97 2.67
N ASP A 122 -22.17 10.11 2.17
CA ASP A 122 -22.37 8.77 2.73
C ASP A 122 -21.24 7.83 2.29
N LEU A 123 -20.50 7.33 3.28
CA LEU A 123 -19.39 6.38 3.13
C LEU A 123 -19.67 5.01 3.79
N GLN A 124 -20.90 4.73 4.22
CA GLN A 124 -21.22 3.51 4.97
C GLN A 124 -20.87 2.23 4.19
N SER A 125 -21.24 2.15 2.91
CA SER A 125 -20.89 1.00 2.06
C SER A 125 -19.38 0.87 1.85
N THR A 126 -18.71 2.00 1.57
CA THR A 126 -17.28 2.05 1.32
C THR A 126 -16.47 1.68 2.56
N ASN A 127 -16.91 2.07 3.76
CA ASN A 127 -16.30 1.66 5.02
C ASN A 127 -16.43 0.15 5.27
N ARG A 128 -17.58 -0.45 4.94
CA ARG A 128 -17.73 -1.92 4.99
C ARG A 128 -16.79 -2.61 4.02
N ALA A 129 -16.65 -2.10 2.79
CA ALA A 129 -15.70 -2.64 1.81
C ALA A 129 -14.24 -2.52 2.29
N ALA A 130 -13.87 -1.41 2.92
CA ALA A 130 -12.53 -1.22 3.49
C ALA A 130 -12.25 -2.17 4.66
N ALA A 131 -13.24 -2.42 5.52
CA ALA A 131 -13.13 -3.40 6.60
C ALA A 131 -12.99 -4.84 6.06
N ALA A 132 -13.74 -5.19 5.01
CA ALA A 132 -13.62 -6.48 4.34
C ALA A 132 -12.23 -6.68 3.72
N LEU A 133 -11.69 -5.66 3.04
CA LEU A 133 -10.33 -5.69 2.51
C LEU A 133 -9.30 -5.89 3.63
N LEU A 134 -9.41 -5.16 4.75
CA LEU A 134 -8.49 -5.34 5.87
C LEU A 134 -8.55 -6.77 6.41
N ALA A 135 -9.74 -7.34 6.61
CA ALA A 135 -9.88 -8.70 7.10
C ALA A 135 -9.27 -9.74 6.14
N ALA A 136 -9.47 -9.58 4.82
CA ALA A 136 -8.83 -10.43 3.82
C ALA A 136 -7.30 -10.26 3.80
N ALA A 137 -6.82 -9.01 3.90
CA ALA A 137 -5.40 -8.69 3.98
C ALA A 137 -4.75 -9.32 5.22
N MET A 138 -5.39 -9.28 6.39
CA MET A 138 -4.89 -9.90 7.62
C MET A 138 -4.73 -11.42 7.46
N ARG A 139 -5.69 -12.09 6.82
CA ARG A 139 -5.58 -13.53 6.51
C ARG A 139 -4.42 -13.81 5.54
N LEU A 140 -4.31 -13.06 4.45
CA LEU A 140 -3.25 -13.25 3.46
C LEU A 140 -1.85 -13.00 4.01
N ASP A 141 -1.69 -11.88 4.72
CA ASP A 141 -0.41 -11.45 5.26
C ASP A 141 0.04 -12.28 6.48
N GLY A 142 -0.91 -12.87 7.21
CA GLY A 142 -0.66 -13.76 8.34
C GLY A 142 -0.47 -15.23 7.94
N ALA A 143 -0.82 -15.61 6.71
CA ALA A 143 -0.60 -16.96 6.21
C ALA A 143 0.88 -17.25 5.98
N PRO A 144 1.33 -18.50 6.21
CA PRO A 144 2.70 -18.90 5.90
C PRO A 144 2.97 -18.72 4.40
N ARG A 145 4.17 -18.23 4.06
CA ARG A 145 4.57 -18.09 2.65
C ARG A 145 4.80 -19.48 2.03
N PRO A 146 4.31 -19.74 0.82
CA PRO A 146 4.44 -21.05 0.18
C PRO A 146 5.90 -21.40 -0.13
N SER A 147 6.21 -22.69 -0.02
CA SER A 147 7.51 -23.28 -0.31
C SER A 147 7.54 -24.09 -1.61
N ASP A 148 6.40 -24.30 -2.27
CA ASP A 148 6.31 -24.89 -3.62
C ASP A 148 6.30 -23.80 -4.71
N ALA A 149 6.85 -24.12 -5.88
CA ALA A 149 7.02 -23.14 -6.96
C ALA A 149 5.70 -22.60 -7.52
N LYS A 150 4.66 -23.44 -7.59
CA LYS A 150 3.36 -23.07 -8.17
C LYS A 150 2.65 -22.03 -7.29
N ASN A 151 2.52 -22.29 -5.99
CA ASN A 151 1.85 -21.37 -5.08
C ASN A 151 2.67 -20.10 -4.85
N ARG A 152 4.01 -20.18 -4.86
CA ARG A 152 4.87 -18.97 -4.85
C ARG A 152 4.59 -18.06 -6.05
N ALA A 153 4.55 -18.62 -7.25
CA ALA A 153 4.27 -17.84 -8.46
C ALA A 153 2.88 -17.21 -8.40
N ALA A 154 1.86 -17.97 -7.98
CA ALA A 154 0.49 -17.48 -7.83
C ALA A 154 0.40 -16.34 -6.79
N LEU A 155 1.05 -16.49 -5.63
CA LEU A 155 1.10 -15.45 -4.60
C LEU A 155 1.78 -14.18 -5.11
N ASN A 156 2.95 -14.29 -5.75
CA ASN A 156 3.68 -13.13 -6.25
C ASN A 156 2.86 -12.37 -7.31
N GLN A 157 2.20 -13.09 -8.21
CA GLN A 157 1.32 -12.49 -9.21
C GLN A 157 0.12 -11.78 -8.57
N LEU A 158 -0.52 -12.39 -7.57
CA LEU A 158 -1.59 -11.75 -6.79
C LEU A 158 -1.08 -10.46 -6.13
N LEU A 159 0.04 -10.53 -5.41
CA LEU A 159 0.61 -9.39 -4.68
C LEU A 159 0.90 -8.22 -5.62
N VAL A 160 1.49 -8.47 -6.81
CA VAL A 160 1.72 -7.42 -7.81
C VAL A 160 0.40 -6.79 -8.26
N ARG A 161 -0.58 -7.59 -8.71
CA ARG A 161 -1.86 -7.07 -9.22
C ARG A 161 -2.61 -6.25 -8.17
N VAL A 162 -2.83 -6.84 -6.99
CA VAL A 162 -3.59 -6.21 -5.91
C VAL A 162 -2.90 -4.93 -5.45
N THR A 163 -1.57 -4.95 -5.32
CA THR A 163 -0.84 -3.77 -4.87
C THR A 163 -0.88 -2.64 -5.91
N HIS A 164 -0.77 -2.95 -7.21
CA HIS A 164 -0.90 -1.96 -8.28
C HIS A 164 -2.29 -1.33 -8.27
N GLN A 165 -3.33 -2.14 -8.22
CA GLN A 165 -4.71 -1.65 -8.19
C GLN A 165 -4.97 -0.75 -6.98
N LEU A 166 -4.59 -1.20 -5.77
CA LEU A 166 -4.80 -0.48 -4.53
C LEU A 166 -4.00 0.83 -4.48
N ASN A 167 -2.70 0.80 -4.79
CA ASN A 167 -1.87 2.01 -4.75
C ASN A 167 -2.31 3.05 -5.79
N SER A 168 -2.65 2.61 -7.00
CA SER A 168 -3.15 3.53 -8.04
C SER A 168 -4.38 4.29 -7.54
N ARG A 169 -5.36 3.58 -6.97
CA ARG A 169 -6.57 4.19 -6.39
C ARG A 169 -6.27 5.07 -5.18
N LEU A 170 -5.31 4.66 -4.35
CA LEU A 170 -5.00 5.32 -3.09
C LEU A 170 -4.26 6.64 -3.28
N TYR A 171 -3.44 6.76 -4.32
CA TYR A 171 -2.50 7.86 -4.49
C TYR A 171 -2.72 8.71 -5.75
N THR A 172 -3.65 8.35 -6.64
CA THR A 172 -3.86 9.10 -7.88
C THR A 172 -5.31 9.52 -8.14
N LYS A 173 -5.48 10.65 -8.84
CA LYS A 173 -6.78 11.07 -9.41
C LYS A 173 -6.91 10.55 -10.84
N ALA A 174 -5.85 10.69 -11.64
CA ALA A 174 -5.76 10.26 -13.03
C ALA A 174 -5.84 8.74 -13.25
N GLY A 175 -5.31 7.94 -12.33
CA GLY A 175 -5.28 6.47 -12.46
C GLY A 175 -4.20 5.99 -13.44
N ARG A 176 -4.46 4.85 -14.09
CA ARG A 176 -3.46 4.09 -14.86
C ARG A 176 -3.00 4.75 -16.16
N PHE A 177 -3.88 5.51 -16.80
CA PHE A 177 -3.72 5.93 -18.19
C PHE A 177 -3.36 7.41 -18.35
N ASP A 178 -3.09 8.10 -17.24
CA ASP A 178 -2.74 9.52 -17.22
C ASP A 178 -1.90 9.84 -15.98
N GLN A 179 -1.39 11.07 -15.86
CA GLN A 179 -0.52 11.50 -14.77
C GLN A 179 -1.14 12.65 -13.99
N ASP A 180 -1.08 12.56 -12.65
CA ASP A 180 -1.39 13.71 -11.81
C ASP A 180 -0.25 14.74 -11.86
N PRO A 181 -0.53 16.02 -11.60
CA PRO A 181 0.51 17.03 -11.45
C PRO A 181 1.56 16.63 -10.41
N ALA A 182 2.81 17.09 -10.60
CA ALA A 182 3.92 16.94 -9.66
C ALA A 182 3.75 17.80 -8.39
N ALA A 183 2.57 17.72 -7.77
CA ALA A 183 2.17 18.43 -6.57
C ALA A 183 1.85 17.43 -5.47
N ASN A 184 1.74 17.91 -4.22
CA ASN A 184 1.27 17.06 -3.14
C ASN A 184 -0.21 16.71 -3.36
N VAL A 185 -0.51 15.41 -3.44
CA VAL A 185 -1.88 14.92 -3.59
C VAL A 185 -2.27 14.17 -2.31
N PRO A 186 -3.43 14.47 -1.70
CA PRO A 186 -3.90 13.77 -0.51
C PRO A 186 -4.20 12.29 -0.82
N VAL A 187 -4.23 11.46 0.23
CA VAL A 187 -4.67 10.07 0.10
C VAL A 187 -6.15 10.03 -0.27
N LEU A 188 -6.53 9.10 -1.17
CA LEU A 188 -7.83 9.07 -1.84
C LEU A 188 -8.15 10.40 -2.54
N PRO A 189 -7.37 10.79 -3.57
CA PRO A 189 -7.52 12.09 -4.25
C PRO A 189 -8.92 12.34 -4.79
N LEU A 190 -9.61 11.28 -5.22
CA LEU A 190 -10.97 11.32 -5.76
C LEU A 190 -12.03 11.74 -4.73
N LEU A 191 -11.72 11.66 -3.44
CA LEU A 191 -12.61 12.02 -2.35
C LEU A 191 -12.10 13.24 -1.55
N ALA A 192 -10.94 13.78 -1.93
CA ALA A 192 -10.27 14.85 -1.18
C ALA A 192 -11.09 16.14 -1.02
N ARG A 193 -11.99 16.38 -1.98
CA ARG A 193 -12.85 17.56 -2.02
C ARG A 193 -14.11 17.42 -1.16
N ALA A 194 -14.34 16.29 -0.48
CA ALA A 194 -15.54 16.07 0.33
C ALA A 194 -15.75 17.12 1.44
N ARG A 195 -14.65 17.69 1.94
CA ARG A 195 -14.69 18.80 2.91
C ARG A 195 -15.38 20.07 2.38
N GLU A 196 -15.36 20.29 1.07
CA GLU A 196 -15.92 21.49 0.43
C GLU A 196 -17.46 21.49 0.48
N LEU A 197 -18.10 20.31 0.55
CA LEU A 197 -19.56 20.19 0.59
C LEU A 197 -20.21 20.98 1.74
N LYS A 198 -19.52 21.12 2.88
CA LYS A 198 -20.03 21.88 4.03
C LYS A 198 -20.15 23.38 3.79
N ALA A 199 -19.35 23.91 2.86
CA ALA A 199 -19.27 25.35 2.58
C ALA A 199 -20.18 25.76 1.41
N LEU A 200 -20.85 24.81 0.76
CA LEU A 200 -21.67 25.05 -0.43
C LEU A 200 -23.16 24.95 -0.10
N PRO A 201 -24.01 25.87 -0.61
CA PRO A 201 -25.46 25.73 -0.53
C PRO A 201 -25.93 24.46 -1.25
N LYS A 202 -26.77 23.66 -0.59
CA LYS A 202 -27.23 22.35 -1.13
C LYS A 202 -28.03 22.47 -2.43
N ASP A 203 -28.67 23.60 -2.65
CA ASP A 203 -29.47 23.94 -3.82
C ASP A 203 -28.67 24.59 -4.96
N SER A 204 -27.35 24.74 -4.79
CA SER A 204 -26.48 25.32 -5.83
C SER A 204 -25.98 24.28 -6.84
N ASP A 205 -25.79 24.71 -8.09
CA ASP A 205 -25.18 23.88 -9.14
C ASP A 205 -23.79 23.38 -8.74
N THR A 206 -22.99 24.23 -8.07
CA THR A 206 -21.65 23.87 -7.59
C THR A 206 -21.67 22.70 -6.61
N TYR A 207 -22.69 22.63 -5.73
CA TYR A 207 -22.88 21.49 -4.84
C TYR A 207 -23.21 20.24 -5.65
N GLY A 208 -24.18 20.31 -6.57
CA GLY A 208 -24.58 19.17 -7.40
C GLY A 208 -23.44 18.60 -8.26
N PHE A 209 -22.59 19.46 -8.84
CA PHE A 209 -21.42 19.03 -9.59
C PHE A 209 -20.38 18.34 -8.72
N LEU A 210 -20.08 18.90 -7.54
CA LEU A 210 -19.13 18.30 -6.61
C LEU A 210 -19.66 16.97 -6.04
N GLU A 211 -20.94 16.90 -5.68
CA GLU A 211 -21.58 15.67 -5.22
C GLU A 211 -21.45 14.57 -6.29
N THR A 212 -21.73 14.89 -7.56
CA THR A 212 -21.62 13.95 -8.67
C THR A 212 -20.17 13.49 -8.91
N GLU A 213 -19.17 14.38 -8.73
CA GLU A 213 -17.74 14.01 -8.76
C GLU A 213 -17.41 13.04 -7.63
N LEU A 214 -17.83 13.34 -6.40
CA LEU A 214 -17.53 12.54 -5.21
C LEU A 214 -18.24 11.19 -5.22
N LEU A 215 -19.47 11.10 -5.73
CA LEU A 215 -20.19 9.83 -5.88
C LEU A 215 -19.46 8.91 -6.85
N ARG A 216 -18.99 9.42 -7.99
CA ARG A 216 -18.16 8.64 -8.93
C ARG A 216 -16.83 8.23 -8.28
N GLY A 217 -16.19 9.13 -7.57
CA GLY A 217 -14.97 8.86 -6.80
C GLY A 217 -15.17 7.74 -5.79
N ARG A 218 -16.26 7.81 -5.00
CA ARG A 218 -16.63 6.82 -3.98
C ARG A 218 -16.87 5.45 -4.62
N ASN A 219 -17.67 5.39 -5.68
CA ASN A 219 -17.96 4.15 -6.39
C ASN A 219 -16.68 3.50 -6.93
N ALA A 220 -15.74 4.31 -7.45
CA ALA A 220 -14.48 3.81 -7.97
C ALA A 220 -13.54 3.29 -6.86
N VAL A 221 -13.52 3.94 -5.69
CA VAL A 221 -12.84 3.45 -4.49
C VAL A 221 -13.46 2.14 -4.02
N GLU A 222 -14.78 2.07 -3.89
CA GLU A 222 -15.50 0.89 -3.42
C GLU A 222 -15.30 -0.31 -4.36
N SER A 223 -15.42 -0.11 -5.68
CA SER A 223 -15.14 -1.16 -6.68
C SER A 223 -13.73 -1.72 -6.51
N THR A 224 -12.75 -0.85 -6.33
CA THR A 224 -11.34 -1.25 -6.11
C THR A 224 -11.17 -2.09 -4.86
N LEU A 225 -11.82 -1.70 -3.74
CA LEU A 225 -11.76 -2.45 -2.48
C LEU A 225 -12.42 -3.83 -2.61
N VAL A 226 -13.58 -3.91 -3.27
CA VAL A 226 -14.33 -5.16 -3.47
C VAL A 226 -13.57 -6.11 -4.40
N GLU A 227 -13.04 -5.62 -5.51
CA GLU A 227 -12.25 -6.41 -6.47
C GLU A 227 -10.99 -6.96 -5.83
N ALA A 228 -10.21 -6.12 -5.12
CA ALA A 228 -9.02 -6.56 -4.41
C ALA A 228 -9.34 -7.62 -3.35
N THR A 229 -10.43 -7.42 -2.59
CA THR A 229 -10.91 -8.41 -1.60
C THR A 229 -11.23 -9.75 -2.27
N ARG A 230 -11.97 -9.72 -3.38
CA ARG A 230 -12.32 -10.92 -4.15
C ARG A 230 -11.09 -11.65 -4.68
N GLU A 231 -10.09 -10.94 -5.20
CA GLU A 231 -8.84 -11.54 -5.67
C GLU A 231 -8.08 -12.24 -4.53
N ILE A 232 -7.99 -11.59 -3.36
CA ILE A 232 -7.35 -12.17 -2.18
C ILE A 232 -8.09 -13.41 -1.71
N ASP A 233 -9.42 -13.34 -1.60
CA ASP A 233 -10.25 -14.47 -1.18
C ASP A 233 -10.18 -15.64 -2.16
N GLY A 234 -10.21 -15.34 -3.46
CA GLY A 234 -10.05 -16.33 -4.51
C GLY A 234 -8.73 -17.10 -4.34
N TYR A 235 -7.62 -16.39 -4.13
CA TYR A 235 -6.33 -17.02 -3.86
C TYR A 235 -6.37 -17.89 -2.60
N LEU A 236 -6.89 -17.37 -1.48
CA LEU A 236 -6.93 -18.07 -0.20
C LEU A 236 -7.75 -19.36 -0.26
N VAL A 237 -8.83 -19.40 -1.05
CA VAL A 237 -9.63 -20.61 -1.27
C VAL A 237 -8.85 -21.65 -2.06
N THR A 238 -8.19 -21.26 -3.15
CA THR A 238 -7.38 -22.20 -3.97
C THR A 238 -6.07 -22.65 -3.32
N ALA A 239 -5.48 -21.81 -2.46
CA ALA A 239 -4.21 -22.09 -1.79
C ALA A 239 -4.38 -22.93 -0.51
N ALA A 240 -5.61 -23.10 -0.01
CA ALA A 240 -5.87 -23.98 1.11
C ALA A 240 -5.41 -25.41 0.75
N PRO A 241 -4.62 -26.08 1.61
CA PRO A 241 -4.29 -27.47 1.37
C PRO A 241 -5.59 -28.27 1.26
N ALA A 242 -5.69 -29.13 0.24
CA ALA A 242 -6.81 -30.07 0.14
C ALA A 242 -6.93 -30.76 1.50
N ALA A 243 -8.11 -30.67 2.13
CA ALA A 243 -8.34 -31.34 3.40
C ALA A 243 -7.99 -32.83 3.21
N THR A 244 -6.93 -33.28 3.89
CA THR A 244 -6.57 -34.70 3.87
C THR A 244 -7.79 -35.44 4.41
N PRO A 245 -8.39 -36.38 3.65
CA PRO A 245 -9.49 -37.17 4.17
C PRO A 245 -9.00 -37.85 5.44
N GLY A 246 -9.68 -37.60 6.56
CA GLY A 246 -9.41 -38.32 7.79
C GLY A 246 -9.48 -39.83 7.51
N PRO A 247 -8.67 -40.66 8.20
CA PRO A 247 -8.69 -42.09 7.99
C PRO A 247 -10.13 -42.61 8.13
N PRO A 248 -10.58 -43.53 7.25
CA PRO A 248 -11.94 -44.03 7.30
C PRO A 248 -12.25 -44.58 8.68
N ALA A 249 -13.40 -44.20 9.23
CA ALA A 249 -13.87 -44.69 10.52
C ALA A 249 -13.82 -46.23 10.50
N ARG A 250 -13.07 -46.82 11.43
CA ARG A 250 -13.00 -48.27 11.59
C ARG A 250 -14.41 -48.78 11.85
N GLN A 251 -14.91 -49.63 10.97
CA GLN A 251 -16.18 -50.32 11.18
C GLN A 251 -16.10 -51.13 12.50
N PRO A 252 -17.18 -51.18 13.29
CA PRO A 252 -17.21 -52.02 14.48
C PRO A 252 -17.04 -53.49 14.05
N ARG A 253 -16.07 -54.18 14.63
CA ARG A 253 -15.96 -55.63 14.49
C ARG A 253 -17.18 -56.24 15.16
N TRP A 254 -18.07 -56.82 14.36
CA TRP A 254 -19.22 -57.57 14.84
C TRP A 254 -18.78 -58.77 15.68
N GLY A 255 -19.60 -59.08 16.68
CA GLY A 255 -19.30 -59.92 17.84
C GLY A 255 -18.79 -61.32 17.52
N GLY A 256 -17.87 -61.78 18.37
CA GLY A 256 -17.58 -63.20 18.51
C GLY A 256 -18.82 -63.94 19.01
N ALA A 257 -19.19 -65.01 18.32
CA ALA A 257 -20.25 -65.93 18.73
C ALA A 257 -19.87 -66.65 20.03
N PRO A 258 -20.85 -66.99 20.90
CA PRO A 258 -20.59 -67.80 22.08
C PRO A 258 -20.44 -69.28 21.68
N SER A 259 -19.32 -69.90 22.07
CA SER A 259 -19.15 -71.35 21.99
C SER A 259 -20.05 -72.05 23.02
N ARG A 260 -20.85 -73.00 22.54
CA ARG A 260 -21.60 -73.98 23.35
C ARG A 260 -20.86 -75.33 23.35
N GLY A 261 -20.85 -75.99 24.52
CA GLY A 261 -20.52 -77.42 24.73
C GLY A 261 -19.02 -77.68 24.92
N LEU A 262 -18.54 -78.47 25.88
CA LEU A 262 -19.11 -79.44 26.84
C LEU A 262 -18.34 -79.33 28.16
#